data_AF-A0A2V9H9S7-F1
#
_entry.id   AF-A0A2V9H9S7-F1
#
_cell.length_a   1.000
_cell.length_b   1.000
_cell.length_c   1.000
_cell.angle_alpha   90.00
_cell.angle_beta   90.00
_cell.angle_gamma   90.00
#
_symmetry.space_group_name_H-M   'P 1'
#
loop_
_entity.id
_entity.type
_entity.pdbx_description
1 polymer ?
#
loop_
_entity_poly.entity_id
_entity_poly.type
_entity_poly.pdbx_seq_one_letter_code
_entity_poly.pdbx_strand_id
1 'polypeptide(L)'
;MPKKIFVAVAMFAIAFSAVACRRHKYHQPSTEADLATNVVDIASEALLKDDGGPKWDELDRRLDALFANNTKEADEAVVILVSFYLGEHECEEVDENLVSRGPRMMPLVERYLREEPSSLLHEYPRRVRLERETTIGHLEEDLKLLQGQASASRAKGRARPHSSESIAKAMFPGAPQKAQSVDCFRGFNHNTPVGTVVQRCGSPDEEVGSGVYIFVWHLADGSMVTLNTPYLSRIDYFGYRYASGKSGSLLDRKD
;
A
#
# COMPACT_ATOMS: atom_id res chain seq x y z
N MET A 1 -62.53 50.33 9.93
CA MET A 1 -62.49 51.04 8.64
C MET A 1 -61.63 52.31 8.81
N PRO A 2 -60.83 52.79 7.83
CA PRO A 2 -60.18 52.13 6.69
C PRO A 2 -58.67 52.47 6.51
N LYS A 3 -58.00 51.55 5.81
CA LYS A 3 -56.89 51.64 4.83
C LYS A 3 -56.19 52.99 4.55
N LYS A 4 -54.85 52.90 4.37
CA LYS A 4 -54.02 53.38 3.23
C LYS A 4 -52.58 52.90 3.52
N ILE A 5 -52.07 51.78 3.01
CA ILE A 5 -51.61 51.49 1.63
C ILE A 5 -50.97 52.72 0.97
N PHE A 6 -49.64 52.76 0.98
CA PHE A 6 -48.85 53.40 -0.06
C PHE A 6 -47.94 52.37 -0.70
N VAL A 7 -48.18 52.17 -1.99
CA VAL A 7 -47.41 51.40 -2.96
C VAL A 7 -46.56 52.40 -3.74
N ALA A 8 -45.27 52.15 -3.89
CA ALA A 8 -44.40 52.64 -4.98
C ALA A 8 -43.09 51.84 -4.92
N VAL A 9 -42.97 50.73 -5.65
CA VAL A 9 -42.55 50.60 -7.05
C VAL A 9 -41.04 50.81 -7.24
N ALA A 10 -40.37 49.65 -7.33
CA ALA A 10 -39.16 49.27 -8.07
C ALA A 10 -38.38 50.33 -8.89
N MET A 11 -37.06 50.36 -8.66
CA MET A 11 -36.01 50.43 -9.70
C MET A 11 -34.72 49.78 -9.15
N PHE A 12 -34.38 48.58 -9.63
CA PHE A 12 -33.32 48.34 -10.63
C PHE A 12 -31.88 48.56 -10.11
N ALA A 13 -31.26 47.48 -9.64
CA ALA A 13 -29.86 47.16 -9.94
C ALA A 13 -29.64 45.66 -9.72
N ILE A 14 -29.66 44.94 -10.84
CA ILE A 14 -29.19 43.56 -10.97
C ILE A 14 -27.71 43.56 -10.60
N ALA A 15 -27.36 43.03 -9.44
CA ALA A 15 -25.99 42.70 -9.09
C ALA A 15 -26.01 41.46 -8.19
N PHE A 16 -25.12 40.51 -8.50
CA PHE A 16 -24.96 39.18 -7.89
C PHE A 16 -25.75 38.02 -8.50
N SER A 17 -25.73 37.92 -9.82
CA SER A 17 -25.54 36.61 -10.47
C SER A 17 -24.07 36.43 -10.84
N ALA A 18 -23.23 36.25 -9.82
CA ALA A 18 -21.90 35.63 -9.97
C ALA A 18 -21.91 34.29 -9.20
N VAL A 19 -23.02 33.56 -9.31
CA VAL A 19 -23.08 32.16 -8.89
C VAL A 19 -22.47 31.33 -10.00
N ALA A 20 -21.25 30.88 -9.73
CA ALA A 20 -20.74 29.57 -10.14
C ALA A 20 -20.80 29.22 -11.64
N CYS A 21 -20.15 30.02 -12.48
CA CYS A 21 -19.25 29.40 -13.46
C CYS A 21 -17.97 28.97 -12.71
N ARG A 22 -18.09 27.92 -11.86
CA ARG A 22 -16.94 27.04 -11.60
C ARG A 22 -16.64 26.44 -12.97
N ARG A 23 -15.80 27.14 -13.73
CA ARG A 23 -15.02 26.52 -14.79
C ARG A 23 -14.48 25.25 -14.16
N HIS A 24 -14.97 24.10 -14.63
CA HIS A 24 -14.13 22.92 -14.67
C HIS A 24 -12.81 23.43 -15.24
N LYS A 25 -11.81 23.63 -14.36
CA LYS A 25 -10.44 23.69 -14.83
C LYS A 25 -10.34 22.39 -15.61
N TYR A 26 -10.23 22.51 -16.93
CA TYR A 26 -9.75 21.42 -17.75
C TYR A 26 -8.59 20.85 -16.95
N HIS A 27 -8.76 19.62 -16.45
CA HIS A 27 -7.64 18.88 -15.89
C HIS A 27 -6.63 18.86 -17.03
N GLN A 28 -5.63 19.73 -16.97
CA GLN A 28 -4.43 19.47 -17.74
C GLN A 28 -4.01 18.05 -17.35
N PRO A 29 -3.69 17.18 -18.32
CA PRO A 29 -3.09 15.91 -17.98
C PRO A 29 -1.89 16.24 -17.10
N SER A 30 -1.95 15.77 -15.85
CA SER A 30 -0.87 15.97 -14.89
C SER A 30 0.35 15.25 -15.43
N THR A 31 1.45 15.98 -15.60
CA THR A 31 2.73 15.36 -15.95
C THR A 31 3.21 14.46 -14.80
N GLU A 32 4.14 13.55 -15.07
CA GLU A 32 4.82 12.75 -14.07
C GLU A 32 5.45 13.63 -12.97
N ALA A 33 6.00 14.79 -13.34
CA ALA A 33 6.55 15.76 -12.40
C ALA A 33 5.44 16.37 -11.53
N ASP A 34 4.32 16.80 -12.11
CA ASP A 34 3.19 17.35 -11.33
C ASP A 34 2.65 16.33 -10.32
N LEU A 35 2.59 15.05 -10.71
CA LEU A 35 2.15 13.96 -9.83
C LEU A 35 3.13 13.73 -8.68
N ALA A 36 4.44 13.71 -8.96
CA ALA A 36 5.47 13.57 -7.93
C ALA A 36 5.52 14.79 -6.99
N THR A 37 5.52 16.01 -7.54
CA THR A 37 5.45 17.28 -6.77
C THR A 37 4.29 17.27 -5.79
N ASN A 38 3.11 16.82 -6.22
CA ASN A 38 1.92 16.75 -5.38
C ASN A 38 2.12 15.87 -4.13
N VAL A 39 2.96 14.83 -4.20
CA VAL A 39 3.32 13.98 -3.06
C VAL A 39 4.47 14.59 -2.24
N VAL A 40 5.55 15.04 -2.90
CA VAL A 40 6.74 15.57 -2.21
C VAL A 40 6.42 16.84 -1.43
N ASP A 41 5.54 17.71 -1.94
CA ASP A 41 5.11 18.92 -1.23
C ASP A 41 4.49 18.59 0.13
N ILE A 42 3.57 17.62 0.17
CA ILE A 42 2.91 17.26 1.42
C ILE A 42 3.85 16.50 2.36
N ALA A 43 4.72 15.63 1.84
CA ALA A 43 5.74 14.95 2.64
C ALA A 43 6.69 15.96 3.31
N SER A 44 7.14 16.98 2.56
CA SER A 44 8.00 18.04 3.08
C SER A 44 7.32 18.83 4.20
N GLU A 45 6.00 19.04 4.13
CA GLU A 45 5.23 19.67 5.21
C GLU A 45 5.04 18.72 6.41
N ALA A 46 4.77 17.43 6.17
CA ALA A 46 4.59 16.43 7.20
C ALA A 46 5.88 16.24 8.03
N LEU A 47 7.04 16.14 7.37
CA LEU A 47 8.35 15.97 8.01
C LEU A 47 8.79 17.17 8.87
N LEU A 48 8.17 18.34 8.72
CA LEU A 48 8.43 19.49 9.61
C LEU A 48 7.73 19.35 10.97
N LYS A 49 6.72 18.49 11.06
CA LYS A 49 5.93 18.25 12.27
C LYS A 49 5.88 16.75 12.51
N ASP A 50 6.79 16.28 13.34
CA ASP A 50 6.84 14.90 13.80
C ASP A 50 5.74 14.64 14.86
N ASP A 51 4.48 14.84 14.46
CA ASP A 51 3.31 14.69 15.33
C ASP A 51 2.32 13.62 14.86
N GLY A 52 2.65 12.88 13.78
CA GLY A 52 1.72 11.93 13.16
C GLY A 52 0.39 12.56 12.78
N GLY A 53 0.37 13.89 12.57
CA GLY A 53 -0.85 14.67 12.44
C GLY A 53 -1.46 14.66 11.04
N PRO A 54 -2.43 15.56 10.77
CA PRO A 54 -3.26 15.57 9.55
C PRO A 54 -2.50 15.67 8.21
N LYS A 55 -1.18 15.94 8.24
CA LYS A 55 -0.33 16.00 7.05
C LYS A 55 0.15 14.62 6.63
N TRP A 56 0.33 13.69 7.57
CA TRP A 56 0.59 12.28 7.29
C TRP A 56 -0.65 11.63 6.65
N ASP A 57 -1.84 11.81 7.24
CA ASP A 57 -3.11 11.35 6.64
C ASP A 57 -3.32 11.87 5.20
N GLU A 58 -2.89 13.11 4.93
CA GLU A 58 -2.98 13.73 3.62
C GLU A 58 -1.96 13.16 2.63
N LEU A 59 -0.76 12.81 3.10
CA LEU A 59 0.28 12.14 2.32
C LEU A 59 -0.19 10.75 1.90
N ASP A 60 -0.67 9.93 2.84
CA ASP A 60 -1.21 8.58 2.58
C ASP A 60 -2.28 8.63 1.50
N ARG A 61 -3.24 9.56 1.65
CA ARG A 61 -4.32 9.72 0.68
C ARG A 61 -3.83 10.13 -0.72
N ARG A 62 -2.71 10.85 -0.83
CA ARG A 62 -2.12 11.21 -2.15
C ARG A 62 -1.35 10.05 -2.75
N LEU A 63 -0.63 9.29 -1.93
CA LEU A 63 0.02 8.05 -2.33
C LEU A 63 -1.02 7.04 -2.84
N ASP A 64 -2.09 6.78 -2.08
CA ASP A 64 -3.23 5.93 -2.49
C ASP A 64 -3.79 6.32 -3.86
N ALA A 65 -4.00 7.63 -4.08
CA ALA A 65 -4.52 8.13 -5.34
C ALA A 65 -3.54 7.93 -6.50
N LEU A 66 -2.24 8.08 -6.27
CA LEU A 66 -1.18 7.83 -7.26
C LEU A 66 -1.04 6.32 -7.54
N PHE A 67 -1.11 5.49 -6.50
CA PHE A 67 -1.00 4.04 -6.57
C PHE A 67 -2.17 3.39 -7.31
N ALA A 68 -3.38 3.94 -7.17
CA ALA A 68 -4.54 3.53 -7.95
C ALA A 68 -4.47 3.95 -9.44
N ASN A 69 -3.58 4.88 -9.79
CA ASN A 69 -3.45 5.41 -11.15
C ASN A 69 -2.47 4.57 -11.99
N ASN A 70 -2.99 3.94 -13.06
CA ASN A 70 -2.25 3.06 -13.97
C ASN A 70 -1.81 3.73 -15.28
N THR A 71 -1.74 5.06 -15.34
CA THR A 71 -1.18 5.76 -16.51
C THR A 71 0.35 5.71 -16.52
N LYS A 72 0.96 6.02 -17.68
CA LYS A 72 2.42 6.04 -17.83
C LYS A 72 3.05 7.13 -16.97
N GLU A 73 2.38 8.28 -16.87
CA GLU A 73 2.82 9.42 -16.07
C GLU A 73 2.82 9.07 -14.58
N ALA A 74 1.85 8.26 -14.13
CA ALA A 74 1.81 7.76 -12.76
C ALA A 74 2.89 6.70 -12.49
N ASP A 75 3.11 5.78 -13.43
CA ASP A 75 4.22 4.82 -13.36
C ASP A 75 5.56 5.57 -13.22
N GLU A 76 5.77 6.61 -14.01
CA GLU A 76 6.99 7.43 -13.96
C GLU A 76 7.11 8.24 -12.67
N ALA A 77 6.01 8.84 -12.19
CA ALA A 77 5.98 9.54 -10.92
C ALA A 77 6.39 8.65 -9.74
N VAL A 78 5.95 7.38 -9.71
CA VAL A 78 6.36 6.42 -8.67
C VAL A 78 7.88 6.21 -8.68
N VAL A 79 8.50 6.05 -9.85
CA VAL A 79 9.97 5.91 -9.94
C VAL A 79 10.70 7.19 -9.52
N ILE A 80 10.14 8.36 -9.83
CA ILE A 80 10.68 9.65 -9.36
C ILE A 80 10.67 9.72 -7.82
N LEU A 81 9.59 9.25 -7.18
CA LEU A 81 9.44 9.30 -5.72
C LEU A 81 10.48 8.49 -4.96
N VAL A 82 11.07 7.45 -5.57
CA VAL A 82 12.22 6.69 -5.00
C VAL A 82 13.45 7.60 -4.75
N SER A 83 13.50 8.79 -5.34
CA SER A 83 14.57 9.77 -5.10
C SER A 83 14.32 10.69 -3.89
N PHE A 84 13.19 10.54 -3.20
CA PHE A 84 12.77 11.41 -2.10
C PHE A 84 12.55 10.61 -0.81
N TYR A 85 12.85 11.24 0.32
CA TYR A 85 12.51 10.71 1.63
C TYR A 85 11.09 11.17 1.99
N LEU A 86 10.15 10.23 2.06
CA LEU A 86 8.74 10.48 2.36
C LEU A 86 8.34 10.11 3.80
N GLY A 87 9.24 9.43 4.52
CA GLY A 87 8.97 8.72 5.77
C GLY A 87 9.34 7.25 5.62
N GLU A 88 9.63 6.55 6.72
CA GLU A 88 10.09 5.14 6.65
C GLU A 88 9.02 4.25 6.02
N HIS A 89 7.76 4.42 6.42
CA HIS A 89 6.66 3.59 5.96
C HIS A 89 6.28 3.93 4.51
N GLU A 90 6.20 5.20 4.19
CA GLU A 90 5.74 5.70 2.88
C GLU A 90 6.76 5.39 1.77
N CYS A 91 8.06 5.39 2.09
CA CYS A 91 9.09 4.92 1.16
C CYS A 91 8.94 3.42 0.85
N GLU A 92 8.64 2.58 1.86
CA GLU A 92 8.38 1.14 1.64
C GLU A 92 7.16 0.94 0.73
N GLU A 93 6.07 1.71 0.94
CA GLU A 93 4.89 1.62 0.07
C GLU A 93 5.17 2.02 -1.39
N VAL A 94 6.05 3.00 -1.63
CA VAL A 94 6.47 3.39 -2.98
C VAL A 94 7.20 2.25 -3.68
N ASP A 95 8.15 1.61 -3.00
CA ASP A 95 8.91 0.47 -3.53
C ASP A 95 7.98 -0.73 -3.80
N GLU A 96 7.09 -1.05 -2.85
CA GLU A 96 6.07 -2.09 -3.03
C GLU A 96 5.15 -1.80 -4.21
N ASN A 97 4.70 -0.55 -4.36
CA ASN A 97 3.84 -0.16 -5.47
C ASN A 97 4.57 -0.29 -6.81
N LEU A 98 5.82 0.17 -6.90
CA LEU A 98 6.67 0.02 -8.08
C LEU A 98 6.80 -1.45 -8.49
N VAL A 99 7.14 -2.33 -7.56
CA VAL A 99 7.29 -3.77 -7.82
C VAL A 99 5.95 -4.42 -8.17
N SER A 100 4.83 -3.99 -7.57
CA SER A 100 3.49 -4.52 -7.85
C SER A 100 2.99 -4.20 -9.27
N ARG A 101 3.40 -3.06 -9.85
CA ARG A 101 3.10 -2.68 -11.24
C ARG A 101 3.78 -3.61 -12.24
N GLY A 102 4.80 -4.33 -11.79
CA GLY A 102 5.42 -5.45 -12.48
C GLY A 102 6.34 -5.05 -13.64
N PRO A 103 6.62 -5.97 -14.59
CA PRO A 103 7.69 -5.79 -15.59
C PRO A 103 7.59 -4.54 -16.47
N ARG A 104 6.43 -3.87 -16.54
CA ARG A 104 6.27 -2.61 -17.27
C ARG A 104 7.10 -1.45 -16.69
N MET A 105 7.48 -1.54 -15.42
CA MET A 105 8.30 -0.53 -14.74
C MET A 105 9.78 -0.62 -15.11
N MET A 106 10.26 -1.78 -15.59
CA MET A 106 11.69 -2.01 -15.84
C MET A 106 12.35 -0.94 -16.72
N PRO A 107 11.77 -0.51 -17.86
CA PRO A 107 12.41 0.52 -18.69
C PRO A 107 12.55 1.87 -17.98
N LEU A 108 11.61 2.20 -17.09
CA LEU A 108 11.65 3.43 -16.30
C LEU A 108 12.76 3.34 -15.24
N VAL A 109 12.80 2.25 -14.47
CA VAL A 109 13.85 1.99 -13.46
C VAL A 109 15.23 2.01 -14.11
N GLU A 110 15.40 1.32 -15.23
CA GLU A 110 16.66 1.32 -15.99
C GLU A 110 17.07 2.72 -16.44
N ARG A 111 16.11 3.55 -16.90
CA ARG A 111 16.39 4.95 -17.24
C ARG A 111 16.82 5.74 -16.00
N TYR A 112 16.09 5.64 -14.89
CA TYR A 112 16.36 6.40 -13.67
C TYR A 112 17.61 5.92 -12.89
N LEU A 113 18.11 4.72 -13.15
CA LEU A 113 19.46 4.29 -12.75
C LEU A 113 20.57 5.11 -13.44
N ARG A 114 20.30 5.68 -14.62
CA ARG A 114 21.25 6.49 -15.39
C ARG A 114 20.96 7.99 -15.33
N GLU A 115 19.69 8.34 -15.22
CA GLU A 115 19.17 9.71 -15.34
C GLU A 115 18.41 10.09 -14.09
N GLU A 116 18.97 10.97 -13.28
CA GLU A 116 18.31 11.45 -12.07
C GLU A 116 17.20 12.48 -12.42
N PRO A 117 16.08 12.58 -11.66
CA PRO A 117 15.08 13.62 -11.85
C PRO A 117 15.59 14.99 -11.38
N SER A 118 16.71 15.46 -11.93
CA SER A 118 17.43 16.64 -11.44
C SER A 118 16.55 17.88 -11.39
N SER A 119 15.67 18.11 -12.37
CA SER A 119 14.78 19.29 -12.37
C SER A 119 13.98 19.39 -11.09
N LEU A 120 13.32 18.29 -10.69
CA LEU A 120 12.51 18.24 -9.48
C LEU A 120 13.39 18.26 -8.22
N LEU A 121 14.49 17.51 -8.19
CA LEU A 121 15.38 17.48 -7.03
C LEU A 121 15.99 18.83 -6.68
N HIS A 122 16.19 19.74 -7.65
CA HIS A 122 16.73 21.07 -7.35
C HIS A 122 15.70 21.98 -6.67
N GLU A 123 14.40 21.68 -6.77
CA GLU A 123 13.33 22.47 -6.17
C GLU A 123 13.15 22.21 -4.67
N TYR A 124 13.63 21.06 -4.18
CA TYR A 124 13.40 20.61 -2.81
C TYR A 124 14.65 20.70 -1.91
N PRO A 125 14.46 20.92 -0.58
CA PRO A 125 15.57 20.98 0.37
C PRO A 125 16.23 19.61 0.55
N ARG A 126 17.52 19.59 0.97
CA ARG A 126 18.29 18.35 1.23
C ARG A 126 17.55 17.34 2.12
N ARG A 127 16.80 17.80 3.12
CA ARG A 127 16.13 16.91 4.11
C ARG A 127 15.07 15.98 3.52
N VAL A 128 14.53 16.25 2.34
CA VAL A 128 13.51 15.40 1.68
C VAL A 128 14.08 14.69 0.45
N ARG A 129 15.38 14.84 0.17
CA ARG A 129 16.05 14.22 -0.96
C ARG A 129 16.90 13.07 -0.45
N LEU A 130 16.85 11.95 -1.14
CA LEU A 130 17.81 10.89 -0.90
C LEU A 130 19.11 11.22 -1.65
N GLU A 131 20.23 10.84 -1.06
CA GLU A 131 21.52 10.89 -1.75
C GLU A 131 21.47 9.95 -2.97
N ARG A 132 22.17 10.32 -4.05
CA ARG A 132 22.06 9.59 -5.31
C ARG A 132 22.45 8.11 -5.16
N GLU A 133 23.47 7.83 -4.36
CA GLU A 133 23.91 6.46 -4.07
C GLU A 133 22.81 5.62 -3.40
N THR A 134 22.05 6.23 -2.47
CA THR A 134 20.91 5.58 -1.81
C THR A 134 19.82 5.26 -2.82
N THR A 135 19.42 6.25 -3.64
CA THR A 135 18.43 6.07 -4.71
C THR A 135 18.83 4.97 -5.69
N ILE A 136 20.11 4.90 -6.09
CA ILE A 136 20.63 3.83 -6.96
C ILE A 136 20.45 2.47 -6.29
N GLY A 137 20.77 2.35 -4.99
CA GLY A 137 20.60 1.12 -4.24
C GLY A 137 19.16 0.59 -4.29
N HIS A 138 18.17 1.44 -3.99
CA HIS A 138 16.75 1.08 -4.07
C HIS A 138 16.35 0.63 -5.48
N LEU A 139 16.69 1.42 -6.51
CA LEU A 139 16.35 1.10 -7.89
C LEU A 139 17.01 -0.21 -8.39
N GLU A 140 18.21 -0.56 -7.93
CA GLU A 140 18.86 -1.83 -8.26
C GLU A 140 18.14 -3.04 -7.62
N GLU A 141 17.70 -2.90 -6.37
CA GLU A 141 16.92 -3.93 -5.66
C GLU A 141 15.58 -4.16 -6.34
N ASP A 142 14.85 -3.08 -6.66
CA ASP A 142 13.60 -3.14 -7.41
C ASP A 142 13.76 -3.78 -8.79
N LEU A 143 14.80 -3.39 -9.53
CA LEU A 143 15.07 -3.96 -10.85
C LEU A 143 15.30 -5.47 -10.75
N LYS A 144 15.99 -5.94 -9.71
CA LYS A 144 16.22 -7.37 -9.47
C LYS A 144 14.90 -8.11 -9.17
N LEU A 145 14.01 -7.52 -8.37
CA LEU A 145 12.68 -8.08 -8.09
C LEU A 145 11.85 -8.18 -9.37
N LEU A 146 11.80 -7.11 -10.15
CA LEU A 146 11.09 -7.05 -11.44
C LEU A 146 11.62 -8.09 -12.45
N GLN A 147 12.94 -8.26 -12.55
CA GLN A 147 13.56 -9.29 -13.38
C GLN A 147 13.18 -10.71 -12.93
N GLY A 148 13.10 -10.93 -11.61
CA GLY A 148 12.59 -12.17 -11.02
C GLY A 148 11.15 -12.46 -11.43
N GLN A 149 10.26 -11.47 -11.32
CA GLN A 149 8.86 -11.60 -11.74
C GLN A 149 8.70 -11.88 -13.23
N ALA A 150 9.47 -11.19 -14.09
CA ALA A 150 9.46 -11.40 -15.52
C ALA A 150 9.92 -12.83 -15.88
N SER A 151 10.95 -13.33 -15.21
CA SER A 151 11.47 -14.69 -15.37
C SER A 151 10.46 -15.74 -14.90
N ALA A 152 9.83 -15.52 -13.74
CA ALA A 152 8.79 -16.40 -13.20
C ALA A 152 7.55 -16.42 -14.10
N SER A 153 7.15 -15.29 -14.67
CA SER A 153 6.02 -15.20 -15.61
C SER A 153 6.31 -15.96 -16.91
N ARG A 154 7.55 -15.89 -17.43
CA ARG A 154 7.98 -16.71 -18.57
C ARG A 154 8.00 -18.21 -18.24
N ALA A 155 8.40 -18.59 -17.03
CA ALA A 155 8.37 -19.97 -16.57
C ALA A 155 6.94 -20.50 -16.36
N LYS A 156 6.03 -19.69 -15.79
CA LYS A 156 4.60 -20.01 -15.63
C LYS A 156 3.85 -20.12 -16.95
N GLY A 157 4.27 -19.39 -18.00
CA GLY A 157 3.79 -19.63 -19.36
C GLY A 157 4.07 -21.05 -19.89
N ARG A 158 4.95 -21.80 -19.21
CA ARG A 158 5.35 -23.17 -19.56
C ARG A 158 5.02 -24.22 -18.50
N ALA A 159 4.67 -23.83 -17.27
CA ALA A 159 4.42 -24.72 -16.14
C ALA A 159 3.02 -24.49 -15.56
N ARG A 160 2.28 -25.58 -15.31
CA ARG A 160 0.98 -25.57 -14.63
C ARG A 160 1.05 -24.72 -13.35
N PRO A 161 0.02 -23.91 -13.03
CA PRO A 161 0.04 -23.03 -11.88
C PRO A 161 0.19 -23.86 -10.60
N HIS A 162 1.31 -23.68 -9.90
CA HIS A 162 1.43 -24.05 -8.51
C HIS A 162 0.59 -23.05 -7.71
N SER A 163 -0.49 -23.53 -7.11
CA SER A 163 -1.31 -22.77 -6.15
C SER A 163 -0.44 -22.36 -4.94
N SER A 164 -0.82 -21.29 -4.24
CA SER A 164 -0.24 -20.86 -2.96
C SER A 164 -0.15 -22.01 -1.93
N GLU A 165 -1.09 -22.96 -2.00
CA GLU A 165 -1.08 -24.23 -1.28
C GLU A 165 0.24 -25.02 -1.42
N SER A 166 0.96 -24.86 -2.53
CA SER A 166 2.20 -25.60 -2.82
C SER A 166 3.39 -25.19 -1.95
N ILE A 167 3.47 -23.94 -1.50
CA ILE A 167 4.61 -23.46 -0.70
C ILE A 167 4.43 -23.86 0.75
N ALA A 168 3.25 -23.63 1.32
CA ALA A 168 2.89 -24.11 2.66
C ALA A 168 3.10 -25.63 2.79
N LYS A 169 2.71 -26.40 1.76
CA LYS A 169 2.92 -27.85 1.72
C LYS A 169 4.40 -28.24 1.60
N ALA A 170 5.22 -27.43 0.94
CA ALA A 170 6.67 -27.64 0.86
C ALA A 170 7.36 -27.33 2.19
N MET A 171 6.90 -26.30 2.91
CA MET A 171 7.42 -25.91 4.23
C MET A 171 7.03 -26.91 5.32
N PHE A 172 5.82 -27.49 5.23
CA PHE A 172 5.27 -28.40 6.24
C PHE A 172 4.75 -29.72 5.61
N PRO A 173 5.64 -30.55 5.04
CA PRO A 173 5.23 -31.72 4.26
C PRO A 173 4.52 -32.81 5.10
N GLY A 174 4.68 -32.79 6.42
CA GLY A 174 4.03 -33.70 7.36
C GLY A 174 2.86 -33.09 8.14
N ALA A 175 2.34 -31.93 7.73
CA ALA A 175 1.23 -31.29 8.43
C ALA A 175 -0.03 -32.20 8.41
N PRO A 176 -0.77 -32.30 9.52
CA PRO A 176 -2.04 -33.01 9.54
C PRO A 176 -3.10 -32.27 8.70
N GLN A 177 -4.28 -32.88 8.60
CA GLN A 177 -5.42 -32.22 7.98
C GLN A 177 -5.74 -30.91 8.70
N LYS A 178 -6.03 -29.88 7.91
CA LYS A 178 -6.37 -28.54 8.38
C LYS A 178 -7.51 -28.56 9.40
N ALA A 179 -7.33 -27.84 10.50
CA ALA A 179 -8.36 -27.58 11.49
C ALA A 179 -9.58 -26.90 10.85
N GLN A 180 -10.76 -27.30 11.29
CA GLN A 180 -12.04 -26.80 10.76
C GLN A 180 -12.70 -25.76 11.68
N SER A 181 -12.13 -25.52 12.86
CA SER A 181 -12.63 -24.61 13.90
C SER A 181 -11.49 -23.79 14.50
N VAL A 182 -11.82 -22.58 14.98
CA VAL A 182 -10.91 -21.66 15.66
C VAL A 182 -10.33 -22.23 16.95
N ASP A 183 -11.02 -23.20 17.58
CA ASP A 183 -10.63 -23.73 18.89
C ASP A 183 -9.23 -24.36 18.89
N CYS A 184 -8.77 -24.91 17.75
CA CYS A 184 -7.42 -25.44 17.64
C CYS A 184 -6.34 -24.36 17.87
N PHE A 185 -6.64 -23.14 17.44
CA PHE A 185 -5.71 -22.01 17.44
C PHE A 185 -5.66 -21.27 18.78
N ARG A 186 -6.42 -21.73 19.78
CA ARG A 186 -6.40 -21.15 21.12
C ARG A 186 -5.24 -21.69 21.96
N GLY A 187 -4.72 -20.81 22.83
CA GLY A 187 -3.69 -21.16 23.82
C GLY A 187 -2.25 -21.11 23.28
N PHE A 188 -2.05 -20.60 22.06
CA PHE A 188 -0.72 -20.24 21.58
C PHE A 188 -0.31 -18.88 22.11
N ASN A 189 1.00 -18.64 22.16
CA ASN A 189 1.59 -17.39 22.63
C ASN A 189 2.72 -16.93 21.70
N HIS A 190 3.25 -15.74 21.95
CA HIS A 190 4.30 -15.15 21.13
C HIS A 190 5.55 -16.03 20.97
N ASN A 191 5.88 -16.86 21.96
CA ASN A 191 7.07 -17.73 21.91
C ASN A 191 6.81 -19.08 21.22
N THR A 192 5.60 -19.31 20.72
CA THR A 192 5.25 -20.55 20.01
C THR A 192 5.88 -20.51 18.62
N PRO A 193 6.68 -21.51 18.20
CA PRO A 193 7.15 -21.58 16.82
C PRO A 193 5.99 -21.88 15.87
N VAL A 194 6.01 -21.30 14.67
CA VAL A 194 4.96 -21.50 13.64
C VAL A 194 4.76 -22.98 13.32
N GLY A 195 5.85 -23.75 13.23
CA GLY A 195 5.79 -25.19 12.99
C GLY A 195 4.96 -25.94 14.03
N THR A 196 4.90 -25.47 15.27
CA THR A 196 4.06 -26.06 16.33
C THR A 196 2.58 -25.82 16.07
N VAL A 197 2.23 -24.62 15.58
CA VAL A 197 0.85 -24.30 15.17
C VAL A 197 0.42 -25.21 14.03
N VAL A 198 1.25 -25.33 12.99
CA VAL A 198 0.96 -26.17 11.83
C VAL A 198 0.88 -27.65 12.18
N GLN A 199 1.74 -28.15 13.05
CA GLN A 199 1.67 -29.54 13.53
C GLN A 199 0.40 -29.83 14.32
N ARG A 200 -0.14 -28.84 15.04
CA ARG A 200 -1.38 -29.00 15.84
C ARG A 200 -2.64 -28.78 15.01
N CYS A 201 -2.64 -27.79 14.12
CA CYS A 201 -3.83 -27.29 13.43
C CYS A 201 -3.82 -27.51 11.91
N GLY A 202 -2.80 -28.20 11.39
CA GLY A 202 -2.67 -28.55 9.99
C GLY A 202 -2.15 -27.40 9.11
N SER A 203 -1.93 -27.72 7.84
CA SER A 203 -1.36 -26.79 6.86
C SER A 203 -2.29 -25.58 6.64
N PRO A 204 -1.73 -24.36 6.53
CA PRO A 204 -2.51 -23.21 6.06
C PRO A 204 -2.93 -23.39 4.60
N ASP A 205 -4.00 -22.71 4.22
CA ASP A 205 -4.52 -22.68 2.84
C ASP A 205 -3.71 -21.74 1.96
N GLU A 206 -3.27 -20.61 2.55
CA GLU A 206 -2.53 -19.59 1.86
C GLU A 206 -1.29 -19.19 2.66
N GLU A 207 -0.25 -18.87 1.90
CA GLU A 207 0.88 -18.09 2.34
C GLU A 207 0.88 -16.81 1.51
N VAL A 208 0.85 -15.67 2.19
CA VAL A 208 0.94 -14.35 1.57
C VAL A 208 2.05 -13.55 2.26
N GLY A 209 2.60 -12.56 1.58
CA GLY A 209 3.60 -11.65 2.15
C GLY A 209 4.92 -11.59 1.36
N SER A 210 5.40 -10.35 1.20
CA SER A 210 6.79 -10.03 0.84
C SER A 210 7.50 -9.62 2.13
N GLY A 211 8.65 -10.20 2.46
CA GLY A 211 9.42 -9.83 3.66
C GLY A 211 8.89 -10.32 5.02
N VAL A 212 7.61 -10.71 5.12
CA VAL A 212 6.99 -11.35 6.29
C VAL A 212 6.21 -12.59 5.91
N TYR A 213 6.20 -13.60 6.79
CA TYR A 213 5.34 -14.77 6.61
C TYR A 213 3.93 -14.46 7.11
N ILE A 214 2.94 -14.57 6.22
CA ILE A 214 1.52 -14.52 6.59
C ILE A 214 0.88 -15.84 6.21
N PHE A 215 0.44 -16.59 7.23
CA PHE A 215 -0.27 -17.85 7.04
C PHE A 215 -1.76 -17.66 7.28
N VAL A 216 -2.58 -18.17 6.36
CA VAL A 216 -4.04 -18.04 6.44
C VAL A 216 -4.70 -19.41 6.46
N TRP A 217 -5.63 -19.59 7.39
CA TRP A 217 -6.53 -20.74 7.45
C TRP A 217 -7.97 -20.27 7.27
N HIS A 218 -8.65 -20.80 6.25
CA HIS A 218 -10.09 -20.67 6.04
C HIS A 218 -10.81 -21.82 6.74
N LEU A 219 -11.72 -21.51 7.65
CA LEU A 219 -12.43 -22.49 8.49
C LEU A 219 -13.80 -22.85 7.89
N ALA A 220 -14.40 -23.93 8.40
CA ALA A 220 -15.64 -24.49 7.84
C ALA A 220 -16.85 -23.56 7.96
N ASP A 221 -16.86 -22.67 8.96
CA ASP A 221 -17.90 -21.68 9.20
C ASP A 221 -17.71 -20.38 8.40
N GLY A 222 -16.73 -20.35 7.49
CA GLY A 222 -16.38 -19.17 6.69
C GLY A 222 -15.57 -18.11 7.45
N SER A 223 -15.17 -18.39 8.70
CA SER A 223 -14.19 -17.56 9.40
C SER A 223 -12.77 -17.84 8.91
N MET A 224 -11.84 -16.96 9.28
CA MET A 224 -10.43 -17.10 8.94
C MET A 224 -9.53 -16.84 10.14
N VAL A 225 -8.41 -17.55 10.18
CA VAL A 225 -7.31 -17.33 11.12
C VAL A 225 -6.09 -16.86 10.35
N THR A 226 -5.40 -15.86 10.87
CA THR A 226 -4.21 -15.26 10.24
C THR A 226 -3.07 -15.20 11.23
N LEU A 227 -1.90 -15.72 10.84
CA LEU A 227 -0.67 -15.65 11.62
C LEU A 227 0.36 -14.85 10.84
N ASN A 228 0.89 -13.78 11.44
CA ASN A 228 1.95 -12.99 10.83
C ASN A 228 3.22 -13.10 11.67
N THR A 229 4.36 -13.28 11.01
CA THR A 229 5.67 -13.19 11.65
C THR A 229 6.79 -12.96 10.64
N PRO A 230 7.82 -12.16 10.95
CA PRO A 230 9.09 -12.18 10.23
C PRO A 230 9.90 -13.46 10.45
N TYR A 231 9.63 -14.26 11.49
CA TYR A 231 10.45 -15.42 11.86
C TYR A 231 9.63 -16.65 12.23
N LEU A 232 9.92 -17.81 11.61
CA LEU A 232 9.21 -19.07 11.90
C LEU A 232 9.38 -19.58 13.35
N SER A 233 10.31 -19.02 14.12
CA SER A 233 10.57 -19.41 15.51
C SER A 233 9.61 -18.79 16.52
N ARG A 234 8.77 -17.83 16.13
CA ARG A 234 7.86 -17.11 17.05
C ARG A 234 6.59 -16.66 16.33
N ILE A 235 5.63 -16.11 17.08
CA ILE A 235 4.43 -15.48 16.53
C ILE A 235 4.42 -14.01 16.93
N ASP A 236 4.33 -13.11 15.96
CA ASP A 236 4.24 -11.67 16.22
C ASP A 236 2.77 -11.23 16.25
N TYR A 237 1.93 -11.77 15.36
CA TYR A 237 0.49 -11.55 15.35
C TYR A 237 -0.30 -12.84 15.09
N PHE A 238 -1.41 -13.02 15.80
CA PHE A 238 -2.35 -14.12 15.59
C PHE A 238 -3.78 -13.60 15.66
N GLY A 239 -4.37 -13.38 14.50
CA GLY A 239 -5.71 -12.83 14.35
C GLY A 239 -6.74 -13.90 14.00
N TYR A 240 -7.98 -13.59 14.34
CA TYR A 240 -9.15 -14.32 13.89
C TYR A 240 -10.21 -13.34 13.37
N ARG A 241 -10.86 -13.69 12.27
CA ARG A 241 -11.95 -12.91 11.67
C ARG A 241 -13.14 -13.82 11.44
N TYR A 242 -14.27 -13.47 12.06
CA TYR A 242 -15.55 -14.14 11.85
C TYR A 242 -16.05 -13.92 10.42
N ALA A 243 -16.89 -14.82 9.91
CA ALA A 243 -17.58 -14.65 8.62
C ALA A 243 -18.38 -13.33 8.51
N SER A 244 -18.80 -12.76 9.66
CA SER A 244 -19.46 -11.44 9.72
C SER A 244 -18.53 -10.24 9.47
N GLY A 245 -17.21 -10.47 9.33
CA GLY A 245 -16.19 -9.43 9.17
C GLY A 245 -15.60 -8.90 10.47
N LYS A 246 -16.21 -9.19 11.63
CA LYS A 246 -15.63 -8.84 12.94
C LYS A 246 -14.31 -9.58 13.16
N SER A 247 -13.32 -8.94 13.77
CA SER A 247 -12.02 -9.53 14.06
C SER A 247 -11.66 -9.46 15.55
N GLY A 248 -10.67 -10.26 15.95
CA GLY A 248 -10.08 -10.27 17.28
C GLY A 248 -8.69 -10.92 17.29
N SER A 249 -7.96 -10.76 18.39
CA SER A 249 -6.68 -11.43 18.63
C SER A 249 -6.87 -12.79 19.30
N LEU A 250 -6.04 -13.75 18.90
CA LEU A 250 -5.86 -15.04 19.56
C LEU A 250 -4.63 -15.07 20.48
N LEU A 251 -3.72 -14.10 20.35
CA LEU A 251 -2.68 -13.84 21.34
C LEU A 251 -3.30 -13.00 22.46
N ASP A 252 -3.26 -13.55 23.67
CA ASP A 252 -3.73 -12.97 24.93
C ASP A 252 -5.21 -12.53 24.99
N ARG A 253 -6.05 -13.42 25.53
CA ARG A 253 -7.06 -13.00 26.53
C ARG A 253 -6.42 -13.17 27.90
N LYS A 254 -6.18 -12.07 28.61
CA LYS A 254 -6.31 -12.11 30.06
C LYS A 254 -7.77 -12.40 30.34
N ASP A 255 -8.06 -13.57 30.89
CA ASP A 255 -9.28 -13.74 31.68
C ASP A 255 -9.24 -12.79 32.89
#